data_AF-A0A2U0S7W3-F1
#
_entry.id   AF-A0A2U0S7W3-F1
#
_cell.length_a   1.000
_cell.length_b   1.000
_cell.length_c   1.000
_cell.angle_alpha   90.00
_cell.angle_beta   90.00
_cell.angle_gamma   90.00
#
_symmetry.space_group_name_H-M   'P 1'
#
loop_
_entity.id
_entity.type
_entity.pdbx_description
1 polymer ?
#
loop_
_entity_poly.entity_id
_entity_poly.type
_entity_poly.pdbx_seq_one_letter_code
_entity_poly.pdbx_strand_id
1 'polypeptide(L)'
;MVLAEAALETVPEALWNHPAVKRHAKKQRKTAGQLLLDRSLHHHAMKRLDDNLKRGRPDITHFCLLEALGSPLNKEGLLQIYVHTREDKVITVDPKTRLPKNYSRFIGLMEQLFQQGKVPSEGETLLKLEQKTLQQLLAETEADHILAFSREGKPKTLTEAVASLKPKQRPAIIIGAFPHGHLSDATVQLADELVCIDSEMLEAWTVTSRAIYEYEQAISLPKKRLGES
;
A
#
# COMPACT_ATOMS: atom_id res chain seq x y z
N MET A 1 -3.32 -7.83 4.74
CA MET A 1 -3.64 -6.88 3.65
C MET A 1 -2.35 -6.44 2.97
N VAL A 2 -2.32 -6.45 1.64
CA VAL A 2 -1.17 -5.99 0.84
C VAL A 2 -1.59 -4.86 -0.09
N LEU A 3 -0.92 -3.73 0.03
CA LEU A 3 -0.96 -2.65 -0.96
C LEU A 3 0.06 -2.98 -2.05
N ALA A 4 -0.39 -3.42 -3.21
CA ALA A 4 0.46 -3.93 -4.27
C ALA A 4 0.85 -2.86 -5.30
N GLU A 5 2.09 -2.99 -5.79
CA GLU A 5 2.65 -2.16 -6.86
C GLU A 5 2.56 -0.67 -6.54
N ALA A 6 2.75 -0.34 -5.27
CA ALA A 6 2.58 1.00 -4.72
C ALA A 6 3.43 2.01 -5.49
N ALA A 7 2.83 3.17 -5.79
CA ALA A 7 3.46 4.31 -6.46
C ALA A 7 4.41 5.08 -5.51
N LEU A 8 5.24 4.33 -4.76
CA LEU A 8 6.13 4.77 -3.69
C LEU A 8 7.55 4.28 -4.00
N GLU A 9 8.41 5.20 -4.41
CA GLU A 9 9.79 4.94 -4.82
C GLU A 9 10.65 6.20 -4.62
N THR A 10 11.96 6.04 -4.50
CA THR A 10 12.88 7.18 -4.55
C THR A 10 12.96 7.73 -5.98
N VAL A 11 13.43 8.96 -6.14
CA VAL A 11 13.61 9.54 -7.48
C VAL A 11 14.59 8.67 -8.28
N PRO A 12 14.21 8.12 -9.44
CA PRO A 12 15.08 7.25 -10.23
C PRO A 12 16.34 7.98 -10.74
N GLU A 13 17.45 7.26 -10.92
CA GLU A 13 18.74 7.82 -11.33
C GLU A 13 18.67 8.63 -12.63
N ALA A 14 17.92 8.12 -13.61
CA ALA A 14 17.64 8.81 -14.87
C ALA A 14 17.08 10.22 -14.64
N LEU A 15 16.40 10.45 -13.51
CA LEU A 15 15.78 11.72 -13.16
C LEU A 15 16.68 12.73 -12.45
N TRP A 16 17.79 12.30 -11.85
CA TRP A 16 18.57 13.11 -10.91
C TRP A 16 19.08 14.41 -11.51
N ASN A 17 19.38 14.41 -12.82
CA ASN A 17 19.91 15.58 -13.50
C ASN A 17 18.84 16.61 -13.94
N HIS A 18 17.55 16.31 -13.79
CA HIS A 18 16.48 17.21 -14.23
C HIS A 18 16.44 18.50 -13.40
N PRO A 19 16.21 19.69 -14.02
CA PRO A 19 16.12 20.95 -13.28
C PRO A 19 15.09 20.95 -12.13
N ALA A 20 13.91 20.34 -12.35
CA ALA A 20 12.87 20.23 -11.33
C ALA A 20 13.34 19.42 -10.09
N VAL A 21 14.04 18.31 -10.31
CA VAL A 21 14.56 17.44 -9.25
C VAL A 21 15.70 18.14 -8.51
N LYS A 22 16.68 18.73 -9.24
CA LYS A 22 17.78 19.49 -8.63
C LYS A 22 17.27 20.64 -7.75
N ARG A 23 16.25 21.36 -8.21
CA ARG A 23 15.62 22.45 -7.44
C ARG A 23 14.96 21.93 -6.16
N HIS A 24 14.24 20.81 -6.24
CA HIS A 24 13.62 20.19 -5.06
C HIS A 24 14.68 19.69 -4.07
N ALA A 25 15.69 18.97 -4.55
CA ALA A 25 16.82 18.48 -3.76
C ALA A 25 17.54 19.61 -3.01
N LYS A 26 17.84 20.71 -3.71
CA LYS A 26 18.43 21.92 -3.10
C LYS A 26 17.53 22.52 -2.02
N LYS A 27 16.22 22.60 -2.25
CA LYS A 27 15.25 23.13 -1.28
C LYS A 27 15.19 22.26 -0.01
N GLN A 28 15.24 20.94 -0.15
CA GLN A 28 15.18 20.00 0.98
C GLN A 28 16.54 19.74 1.64
N ARG A 29 17.64 20.25 1.06
CA ARG A 29 19.04 19.96 1.47
C ARG A 29 19.34 18.46 1.48
N LYS A 30 18.86 17.75 0.45
CA LYS A 30 19.04 16.31 0.23
C LYS A 30 19.63 16.05 -1.15
N THR A 31 20.20 14.87 -1.37
CA THR A 31 20.53 14.40 -2.74
C THR A 31 19.27 13.93 -3.46
N ALA A 32 19.32 13.83 -4.79
CA ALA A 32 18.15 13.40 -5.58
C ALA A 32 17.68 11.98 -5.20
N GLY A 33 18.60 11.04 -4.99
CA GLY A 33 18.27 9.67 -4.59
C GLY A 33 17.68 9.52 -3.18
N GLN A 34 17.83 10.54 -2.32
CA GLN A 34 17.19 10.58 -0.99
C GLN A 34 15.76 11.10 -1.01
N LEU A 35 15.31 11.67 -2.14
CA LEU A 35 13.95 12.17 -2.30
C LEU A 35 13.02 11.06 -2.75
N LEU A 36 11.75 11.12 -2.32
CA LEU A 36 10.70 10.34 -2.98
C LEU A 36 10.28 10.97 -4.30
N LEU A 37 9.89 10.10 -5.24
CA LEU A 37 9.25 10.54 -6.48
C LEU A 37 7.82 11.01 -6.16
N ASP A 38 7.52 12.26 -6.49
CA ASP A 38 6.20 12.85 -6.33
C ASP A 38 5.81 13.60 -7.61
N ARG A 39 4.69 13.22 -8.23
CA ARG A 39 4.19 13.81 -9.47
C ARG A 39 3.88 15.29 -9.32
N SER A 40 3.42 15.76 -8.16
CA SER A 40 3.15 17.18 -7.89
C SER A 40 4.40 18.04 -7.97
N LEU A 41 5.58 17.45 -7.73
CA LEU A 41 6.88 18.14 -7.73
C LEU A 41 7.72 17.84 -8.98
N HIS A 42 7.58 16.62 -9.51
CA HIS A 42 8.45 16.05 -10.54
C HIS A 42 7.72 15.79 -11.87
N HIS A 43 6.47 16.26 -12.07
CA HIS A 43 5.65 16.01 -13.26
C HIS A 43 6.43 16.08 -14.59
N HIS A 44 7.11 17.20 -14.84
CA HIS A 44 7.88 17.38 -16.08
C HIS A 44 9.05 16.39 -16.21
N ALA A 45 9.73 16.09 -15.10
CA ALA A 45 10.82 15.13 -15.09
C ALA A 45 10.33 13.71 -15.36
N MET A 46 9.11 13.37 -14.92
CA MET A 46 8.54 12.03 -15.04
C MET A 46 8.07 11.68 -16.45
N LYS A 47 7.88 12.65 -17.35
CA LYS A 47 7.41 12.38 -18.74
C LYS A 47 8.31 11.45 -19.55
N ARG A 48 9.58 11.29 -19.14
CA ARG A 48 10.56 10.38 -19.77
C ARG A 48 10.65 9.01 -19.10
N LEU A 49 9.85 8.75 -18.07
CA LEU A 49 9.78 7.44 -17.43
C LEU A 49 8.78 6.57 -18.15
N ASP A 50 9.11 5.28 -18.25
CA ASP A 50 8.13 4.24 -18.54
C ASP A 50 7.10 4.17 -17.41
N ASP A 51 5.86 3.83 -17.77
CA ASP A 51 4.70 3.78 -16.89
C ASP A 51 4.52 5.03 -16.03
N ASN A 52 4.92 6.21 -16.52
CA ASN A 52 4.95 7.42 -15.70
C ASN A 52 3.60 7.70 -15.02
N LEU A 53 2.48 7.34 -15.68
CA LEU A 53 1.14 7.52 -15.16
C LEU A 53 0.89 6.73 -13.87
N LYS A 54 1.55 5.59 -13.68
CA LYS A 54 1.41 4.71 -12.51
C LYS A 54 2.33 5.11 -11.33
N ARG A 55 3.22 6.09 -11.52
CA ARG A 55 4.32 6.41 -10.60
C ARG A 55 4.13 7.73 -9.86
N GLY A 56 4.87 7.91 -8.78
CA GLY A 56 5.01 9.18 -8.05
C GLY A 56 3.73 9.67 -7.38
N ARG A 57 2.96 8.76 -6.79
CA ARG A 57 1.73 9.07 -6.02
C ARG A 57 1.79 8.43 -4.63
N PRO A 58 2.79 8.80 -3.80
CA PRO A 58 2.96 8.20 -2.48
C PRO A 58 1.81 8.60 -1.52
N ASP A 59 1.01 9.61 -1.87
CA ASP A 59 -0.22 9.98 -1.19
C ASP A 59 -1.26 8.84 -1.17
N ILE A 60 -1.32 8.01 -2.22
CA ILE A 60 -2.23 6.86 -2.26
C ILE A 60 -1.91 5.88 -1.13
N THR A 61 -0.65 5.48 -1.01
CA THR A 61 -0.16 4.63 0.09
C THR A 61 -0.41 5.30 1.44
N HIS A 62 -0.17 6.60 1.54
CA HIS A 62 -0.39 7.36 2.77
C HIS A 62 -1.84 7.24 3.26
N PHE A 63 -2.82 7.51 2.39
CA PHE A 63 -4.24 7.40 2.75
C PHE A 63 -4.65 5.97 3.09
N CYS A 64 -4.23 4.98 2.30
CA CYS A 64 -4.56 3.58 2.58
C CYS A 64 -4.01 3.13 3.94
N LEU A 65 -2.79 3.51 4.29
CA LEU A 65 -2.21 3.19 5.59
C LEU A 65 -2.92 3.90 6.74
N LEU A 66 -3.37 5.15 6.55
CA LEU A 66 -4.16 5.87 7.57
C LEU A 66 -5.49 5.17 7.84
N GLU A 67 -6.21 4.76 6.79
CA GLU A 67 -7.45 3.98 6.91
C GLU A 67 -7.19 2.66 7.64
N ALA A 68 -6.18 1.91 7.22
CA ALA A 68 -5.89 0.60 7.76
C ALA A 68 -5.44 0.64 9.22
N LEU A 69 -4.47 1.50 9.57
CA LEU A 69 -3.96 1.61 10.94
C LEU A 69 -4.99 2.20 11.91
N GLY A 70 -5.92 3.02 11.40
CA GLY A 70 -7.00 3.62 12.19
C GLY A 70 -8.14 2.64 12.53
N SER A 71 -8.24 1.53 11.81
CA SER A 71 -9.38 0.61 11.86
C SER A 71 -9.52 -0.14 13.19
N PRO A 72 -10.75 -0.48 13.61
CA PRO A 72 -10.99 -1.44 14.68
C PRO A 72 -10.25 -2.77 14.49
N LEU A 73 -10.15 -3.29 13.26
CA LEU A 73 -9.45 -4.53 12.96
C LEU A 73 -7.97 -4.47 13.35
N ASN A 74 -7.29 -3.37 13.03
CA ASN A 74 -5.90 -3.14 13.43
C ASN A 74 -5.74 -2.99 14.94
N LYS A 75 -6.67 -2.29 15.60
CA LYS A 75 -6.65 -2.10 17.07
C LYS A 75 -6.79 -3.40 17.86
N GLU A 76 -7.46 -4.41 17.31
CA GLU A 76 -7.54 -5.74 17.90
C GLU A 76 -6.35 -6.65 17.54
N GLY A 77 -5.36 -6.16 16.77
CA GLY A 77 -4.22 -6.97 16.32
C GLY A 77 -4.59 -8.02 15.27
N LEU A 78 -5.74 -7.86 14.60
CA LEU A 78 -6.26 -8.80 13.60
C LEU A 78 -5.86 -8.43 12.15
N LEU A 79 -5.06 -7.38 11.97
CA LEU A 79 -4.64 -6.89 10.66
C LEU A 79 -3.12 -6.81 10.57
N GLN A 80 -2.55 -7.55 9.61
CA GLN A 80 -1.18 -7.36 9.15
C GLN A 80 -1.18 -6.54 7.86
N ILE A 81 -0.29 -5.54 7.78
CA ILE A 81 -0.25 -4.56 6.70
C ILE A 81 1.11 -4.59 6.02
N TYR A 82 1.09 -4.76 4.71
CA TYR A 82 2.29 -4.74 3.87
C TYR A 82 2.10 -3.78 2.69
N VAL A 83 3.20 -3.14 2.27
CA VAL A 83 3.25 -2.33 1.05
C VAL A 83 4.30 -2.92 0.13
N HIS A 84 3.88 -3.46 -1.01
CA HIS A 84 4.75 -3.91 -2.08
C HIS A 84 4.88 -2.80 -3.12
N THR A 85 6.09 -2.36 -3.44
CA THR A 85 6.35 -1.29 -4.43
C THR A 85 6.57 -1.85 -5.83
N ARG A 86 6.59 -0.98 -6.85
CA ARG A 86 6.95 -1.35 -8.23
C ARG A 86 8.36 -1.93 -8.37
N GLU A 87 9.27 -1.61 -7.45
CA GLU A 87 10.68 -2.06 -7.51
C GLU A 87 10.93 -3.34 -6.69
N ASP A 88 9.89 -4.15 -6.44
CA ASP A 88 9.93 -5.35 -5.61
C ASP A 88 10.57 -5.09 -4.24
N LYS A 89 10.16 -3.99 -3.60
CA LYS A 89 10.47 -3.72 -2.20
C LYS A 89 9.20 -3.89 -1.37
N VAL A 90 9.32 -4.50 -0.21
CA VAL A 90 8.22 -4.68 0.73
C VAL A 90 8.47 -3.87 1.98
N ILE A 91 7.47 -3.09 2.37
CA ILE A 91 7.39 -2.44 3.67
C ILE A 91 6.45 -3.24 4.55
N THR A 92 6.99 -3.83 5.62
CA THR A 92 6.19 -4.39 6.71
C THR A 92 5.86 -3.26 7.70
N VAL A 93 4.57 -3.11 8.01
CA VAL A 93 4.07 -2.06 8.90
C VAL A 93 3.61 -2.67 10.20
N ASP A 94 4.23 -2.27 11.31
CA ASP A 94 3.82 -2.69 12.64
C ASP A 94 2.44 -2.10 13.01
N PRO A 95 1.49 -2.89 13.55
CA PRO A 95 0.16 -2.41 13.94
C PRO A 95 0.15 -1.23 14.92
N LYS A 96 1.20 -1.06 15.73
CA LYS A 96 1.36 0.05 16.68
C LYS A 96 1.83 1.35 16.00
N THR A 97 2.18 1.31 14.72
CA THR A 97 2.70 2.46 13.98
C THR A 97 1.71 3.62 14.01
N ARG A 98 2.17 4.78 14.52
CA ARG A 98 1.43 6.04 14.44
C ARG A 98 1.91 6.84 13.25
N LEU A 99 1.29 6.60 12.10
CA LEU A 99 1.69 7.26 10.86
C LEU A 99 1.41 8.78 10.91
N PRO A 100 2.33 9.64 10.43
CA PRO A 100 2.08 11.07 10.37
C PRO A 100 0.87 11.40 9.49
N LYS A 101 -0.11 12.14 10.01
CA LYS A 101 -1.28 12.58 9.22
C LYS A 101 -0.92 13.66 8.18
N ASN A 102 0.10 14.47 8.48
CA ASN A 102 0.58 15.48 7.54
C ASN A 102 1.43 14.81 6.45
N TYR A 103 1.04 15.01 5.19
CA TYR A 103 1.70 14.41 4.04
C TYR A 103 3.21 14.69 3.98
N SER A 104 3.65 15.93 4.20
CA SER A 104 5.09 16.26 4.18
C SER A 104 5.89 15.52 5.25
N ARG A 105 5.29 15.28 6.43
CA ARG A 105 5.92 14.45 7.48
C ARG A 105 5.95 12.97 7.10
N PHE A 106 4.91 12.47 6.44
CA PHE A 106 4.90 11.11 5.89
C PHE A 106 6.00 10.92 4.84
N ILE A 107 6.17 11.89 3.93
CA ILE A 107 7.26 11.87 2.95
C ILE A 107 8.62 11.80 3.63
N GLY A 108 8.88 12.65 4.64
CA GLY A 108 10.13 12.60 5.39
C GLY A 108 10.39 11.25 6.06
N LEU A 109 9.34 10.63 6.62
CA LEU A 109 9.41 9.30 7.24
C LEU A 109 9.75 8.20 6.22
N MET A 110 9.10 8.21 5.05
CA MET A 110 9.36 7.24 3.99
C MET A 110 10.77 7.45 3.39
N GLU A 111 11.20 8.68 3.16
CA GLU A 111 12.57 8.97 2.70
C GLU A 111 13.62 8.45 3.69
N GLN A 112 13.36 8.53 5.00
CA GLN A 112 14.19 7.93 6.03
C GLN A 112 14.17 6.40 5.94
N LEU A 113 12.99 5.79 5.79
CA LEU A 113 12.83 4.34 5.64
C LEU A 113 13.61 3.79 4.45
N PHE A 114 13.52 4.44 3.29
CA PHE A 114 14.25 4.03 2.08
C PHE A 114 15.77 4.16 2.24
N GLN A 115 16.26 5.08 3.07
CA GLN A 115 17.69 5.23 3.34
C GLN A 115 18.22 4.22 4.36
N GLN A 116 17.41 3.89 5.37
CA GLN A 116 17.87 3.14 6.55
C GLN A 116 17.40 1.69 6.57
N GLY A 117 16.43 1.31 5.72
CA GLY A 117 15.81 -0.01 5.71
C GLY A 117 14.85 -0.27 6.90
N LYS A 118 14.87 0.57 7.93
CA LYS A 118 13.95 0.47 9.08
C LYS A 118 13.73 1.80 9.78
N VAL A 119 12.56 2.00 10.37
CA VAL A 119 12.22 3.16 11.21
C VAL A 119 11.40 2.74 12.43
N PRO A 120 11.72 3.23 13.65
CA PRO A 120 12.93 3.96 14.01
C PRO A 120 14.20 3.12 13.82
N SER A 121 15.35 3.77 13.64
CA SER A 121 16.64 3.09 13.46
C SER A 121 17.10 2.38 14.74
N GLU A 122 16.71 2.93 15.89
CA GLU A 122 16.97 2.43 17.24
C GLU A 122 15.65 2.17 17.96
N GLY A 123 15.59 1.09 18.74
CA GLY A 123 14.38 0.64 19.44
C GLY A 123 13.51 -0.33 18.63
N GLU A 124 12.23 -0.43 19.02
CA GLU A 124 11.24 -1.29 18.35
C GLU A 124 10.99 -0.78 16.92
N THR A 125 11.27 -1.61 15.92
CA THR A 125 11.09 -1.27 14.51
C THR A 125 9.60 -1.25 14.15
N LEU A 126 9.11 -0.10 13.68
CA LEU A 126 7.71 0.09 13.30
C LEU A 126 7.48 -0.08 11.80
N LEU A 127 8.49 0.27 11.00
CA LEU A 127 8.49 0.11 9.55
C LEU A 127 9.77 -0.60 9.15
N LYS A 128 9.67 -1.66 8.37
CA LYS A 128 10.84 -2.39 7.84
C LYS A 128 10.72 -2.51 6.33
N LEU A 129 11.76 -2.11 5.61
CA LEU A 129 11.87 -2.19 4.15
C LEU A 129 12.84 -3.30 3.77
N GLU A 130 12.40 -4.21 2.93
CA GLU A 130 13.19 -5.34 2.43
C GLU A 130 13.07 -5.46 0.91
N GLN A 131 14.13 -5.89 0.22
CA GLN A 131 14.06 -6.25 -1.19
C GLN A 131 13.42 -7.64 -1.29
N LYS A 132 12.18 -7.69 -1.78
CA LYS A 132 11.31 -8.87 -1.74
C LYS A 132 10.18 -8.72 -2.75
N THR A 133 9.98 -9.72 -3.60
CA THR A 133 8.87 -9.76 -4.55
C THR A 133 7.53 -9.98 -3.83
N LEU A 134 6.43 -9.62 -4.49
CA LEU A 134 5.08 -9.91 -3.97
C LEU A 134 4.85 -11.41 -3.72
N GLN A 135 5.34 -12.28 -4.60
CA GLN A 135 5.21 -13.74 -4.45
C GLN A 135 5.92 -14.24 -3.18
N GLN A 136 7.15 -13.77 -2.93
CA GLN A 136 7.89 -14.11 -1.72
C GLN A 136 7.17 -13.64 -0.46
N LEU A 137 6.64 -12.40 -0.48
CA LEU A 137 5.84 -11.88 0.62
C LEU A 137 4.63 -12.77 0.92
N LEU A 138 3.83 -13.11 -0.10
CA LEU A 138 2.62 -13.91 0.09
C LEU A 138 2.94 -15.31 0.64
N ALA A 139 4.04 -15.92 0.17
CA ALA A 139 4.52 -17.19 0.69
C ALA A 139 4.91 -17.10 2.19
N GLU A 140 5.62 -16.04 2.60
CA GLU A 140 5.99 -15.82 4.00
C GLU A 140 4.79 -15.54 4.93
N THR A 141 3.73 -14.92 4.40
CA THR A 141 2.50 -14.72 5.18
C THR A 141 1.71 -16.00 5.41
N GLU A 142 2.06 -17.08 4.70
CA GLU A 142 1.32 -18.36 4.68
C GLU A 142 -0.17 -18.12 4.40
N ALA A 143 -0.47 -17.24 3.44
CA ALA A 143 -1.83 -16.90 3.08
C ALA A 143 -2.54 -18.13 2.48
N ASP A 144 -3.71 -18.47 3.02
CA ASP A 144 -4.50 -19.65 2.60
C ASP A 144 -5.62 -19.31 1.62
N HIS A 145 -5.80 -18.02 1.34
CA HIS A 145 -6.60 -17.52 0.24
C HIS A 145 -6.23 -16.07 -0.10
N ILE A 146 -6.07 -15.75 -1.39
CA ILE A 146 -5.68 -14.43 -1.87
C ILE A 146 -6.79 -13.85 -2.76
N LEU A 147 -7.45 -12.80 -2.25
CA LEU A 147 -8.45 -12.03 -2.97
C LEU A 147 -7.86 -10.71 -3.48
N ALA A 148 -7.81 -10.51 -4.78
CA ALA A 148 -7.37 -9.26 -5.39
C ALA A 148 -8.55 -8.43 -5.92
N PHE A 149 -8.53 -7.12 -5.65
CA PHE A 149 -9.53 -6.20 -6.19
C PHE A 149 -9.05 -5.56 -7.49
N SER A 150 -9.82 -5.70 -8.57
CA SER A 150 -9.54 -5.11 -9.88
C SER A 150 -10.81 -4.88 -10.68
N ARG A 151 -10.81 -3.86 -11.55
CA ARG A 151 -11.88 -3.61 -12.53
C ARG A 151 -12.01 -4.70 -13.61
N GLU A 152 -10.98 -5.53 -13.77
CA GLU A 152 -10.97 -6.68 -14.67
C GLU A 152 -11.42 -7.98 -13.98
N GLY A 153 -11.72 -7.92 -12.69
CA GLY A 153 -12.22 -9.04 -11.91
C GLY A 153 -13.67 -9.39 -12.21
N LYS A 154 -14.11 -10.52 -11.67
CA LYS A 154 -15.52 -10.93 -11.73
C LYS A 154 -16.37 -9.97 -10.89
N PRO A 155 -17.51 -9.46 -11.39
CA PRO A 155 -18.39 -8.61 -10.60
C PRO A 155 -18.91 -9.37 -9.38
N LYS A 156 -18.68 -8.82 -8.18
CA LYS A 156 -19.29 -9.27 -6.92
C LYS A 156 -19.54 -8.08 -6.03
N THR A 157 -20.59 -8.13 -5.21
CA THR A 157 -20.69 -7.20 -4.10
C THR A 157 -19.54 -7.40 -3.13
N LEU A 158 -19.19 -6.37 -2.37
CA LEU A 158 -18.10 -6.48 -1.40
C LEU A 158 -18.41 -7.54 -0.33
N THR A 159 -19.66 -7.65 0.10
CA THR A 159 -20.13 -8.69 1.04
C THR A 159 -19.87 -10.10 0.49
N GLU A 160 -20.21 -10.38 -0.78
CA GLU A 160 -19.93 -11.68 -1.40
C GLU A 160 -18.44 -11.95 -1.54
N ALA A 161 -17.65 -10.93 -1.90
CA ALA A 161 -16.21 -11.05 -2.02
C ALA A 161 -15.57 -11.40 -0.67
N VAL A 162 -15.94 -10.69 0.40
CA VAL A 162 -15.40 -10.87 1.75
C VAL A 162 -15.92 -12.14 2.43
N ALA A 163 -17.12 -12.61 2.09
CA ALA A 163 -17.64 -13.88 2.60
C ALA A 163 -16.71 -15.07 2.29
N SER A 164 -15.99 -15.03 1.16
CA SER A 164 -15.00 -16.05 0.77
C SER A 164 -13.80 -16.12 1.73
N LEU A 165 -13.50 -15.02 2.42
CA LEU A 165 -12.37 -14.90 3.35
C LEU A 165 -12.70 -15.44 4.75
N LYS A 166 -13.97 -15.41 5.16
CA LYS A 166 -14.41 -15.81 6.51
C LYS A 166 -14.00 -17.23 6.94
N PRO A 167 -14.10 -18.28 6.09
CA PRO A 167 -13.71 -19.63 6.51
C PRO A 167 -12.19 -19.85 6.52
N LYS A 168 -11.40 -18.84 6.12
CA LYS A 168 -9.96 -18.91 5.97
C LYS A 168 -9.26 -18.50 7.26
N GLN A 169 -8.15 -19.16 7.58
CA GLN A 169 -7.36 -18.87 8.77
C GLN A 169 -6.48 -17.64 8.57
N ARG A 170 -5.92 -17.47 7.35
CA ARG A 170 -4.98 -16.39 7.03
C ARG A 170 -5.30 -15.78 5.66
N PRO A 171 -6.53 -15.26 5.45
CA PRO A 171 -6.87 -14.63 4.19
C PRO A 171 -6.02 -13.40 3.94
N ALA A 172 -5.59 -13.22 2.70
CA ALA A 172 -4.95 -12.03 2.21
C ALA A 172 -5.86 -11.30 1.22
N ILE A 173 -5.84 -9.97 1.28
CA ILE A 173 -6.39 -9.13 0.23
C ILE A 173 -5.28 -8.33 -0.45
N ILE A 174 -5.39 -8.16 -1.76
CA ILE A 174 -4.51 -7.35 -2.59
C ILE A 174 -5.28 -6.15 -3.13
N ILE A 175 -4.74 -4.95 -2.91
CA ILE A 175 -5.27 -3.68 -3.42
C ILE A 175 -4.15 -2.96 -4.17
N GLY A 176 -4.38 -2.59 -5.43
CA GLY A 176 -3.41 -1.79 -6.19
C GLY A 176 -3.26 -0.39 -5.60
N ALA A 177 -2.05 0.01 -5.23
CA ALA A 177 -1.75 1.30 -4.60
C ALA A 177 -1.09 2.29 -5.57
N PHE A 178 -1.71 2.46 -6.74
CA PHE A 178 -1.24 3.31 -7.83
C PHE A 178 -2.43 4.00 -8.52
N PRO A 179 -2.22 5.14 -9.20
CA PRO A 179 -3.32 5.98 -9.70
C PRO A 179 -3.96 5.49 -11.00
N HIS A 180 -3.22 4.79 -11.86
CA HIS A 180 -3.64 4.47 -13.23
C HIS A 180 -3.10 3.11 -13.68
N GLY A 181 -3.84 2.47 -14.58
CA GLY A 181 -3.53 1.16 -15.13
C GLY A 181 -4.16 0.03 -14.32
N HIS A 182 -3.70 -1.18 -14.60
CA HIS A 182 -4.19 -2.41 -13.98
C HIS A 182 -3.09 -3.05 -13.13
N LEU A 183 -3.46 -4.02 -12.29
CA LEU A 183 -2.48 -4.90 -11.65
C LEU A 183 -1.68 -5.61 -12.75
N SER A 184 -0.39 -5.86 -12.53
CA SER A 184 0.39 -6.63 -13.49
C SER A 184 -0.13 -8.07 -13.60
N ASP A 185 0.10 -8.71 -14.75
CA ASP A 185 -0.24 -10.13 -14.95
C ASP A 185 0.40 -11.02 -13.87
N ALA A 186 1.63 -10.70 -13.46
CA ALA A 186 2.31 -11.40 -12.38
C ALA A 186 1.54 -11.30 -11.06
N THR A 187 1.02 -10.12 -10.71
CA THR A 187 0.19 -9.95 -9.50
C THR A 187 -1.15 -10.66 -9.63
N VAL A 188 -1.80 -10.59 -10.80
CA VAL A 188 -3.09 -11.25 -11.05
C VAL A 188 -2.97 -12.77 -10.92
N GLN A 189 -1.89 -13.36 -11.41
CA GLN A 189 -1.63 -14.81 -11.31
C GLN A 189 -1.39 -15.31 -9.88
N LEU A 190 -1.06 -14.43 -8.94
CA LEU A 190 -0.90 -14.78 -7.53
C LEU A 190 -2.23 -14.82 -6.78
N ALA A 191 -3.31 -14.26 -7.34
CA ALA A 191 -4.61 -14.22 -6.71
C ALA A 191 -5.41 -15.50 -7.02
N ASP A 192 -6.01 -16.09 -5.99
CA ASP A 192 -7.00 -17.16 -6.17
C ASP A 192 -8.29 -16.61 -6.78
N GLU A 193 -8.62 -15.37 -6.43
CA GLU A 193 -9.80 -14.67 -6.92
C GLU A 193 -9.49 -13.21 -7.27
N LEU A 194 -9.93 -12.79 -8.46
CA LEU A 194 -9.91 -11.40 -8.91
C LEU A 194 -11.34 -10.87 -8.97
N VAL A 195 -11.63 -9.81 -8.20
CA VAL A 195 -13.00 -9.29 -8.02
C VAL A 195 -13.12 -7.82 -8.37
N CYS A 196 -14.20 -7.50 -9.09
CA CYS A 196 -14.67 -6.14 -9.33
C CYS A 196 -15.85 -5.84 -8.39
N ILE A 197 -15.67 -4.87 -7.47
CA ILE A 197 -16.66 -4.55 -6.43
C ILE A 197 -17.57 -3.35 -6.74
N ASP A 198 -17.32 -2.67 -7.85
CA ASP A 198 -18.05 -1.46 -8.22
C ASP A 198 -17.99 -1.27 -9.74
N SER A 199 -19.03 -0.69 -10.34
CA SER A 199 -19.09 -0.34 -11.77
C SER A 199 -18.15 0.79 -12.16
N GLU A 200 -17.68 1.59 -11.20
CA GLU A 200 -16.72 2.68 -11.40
C GLU A 200 -15.33 2.33 -10.82
N MET A 201 -14.31 3.08 -11.24
CA MET A 201 -13.00 2.99 -10.63
C MET A 201 -13.04 3.66 -9.25
N LEU A 202 -12.78 2.88 -8.20
CA LEU A 202 -12.68 3.40 -6.85
C LEU A 202 -11.22 3.72 -6.49
N GLU A 203 -11.05 4.74 -5.64
CA GLU A 203 -9.75 5.05 -5.06
C GLU A 203 -9.27 3.92 -4.15
N ALA A 204 -7.95 3.67 -4.12
CA ALA A 204 -7.38 2.57 -3.35
C ALA A 204 -7.71 2.66 -1.85
N TRP A 205 -7.76 3.87 -1.28
CA TRP A 205 -8.14 4.07 0.12
C TRP A 205 -9.64 3.82 0.37
N THR A 206 -10.50 4.06 -0.62
CA THR A 206 -11.92 3.70 -0.55
C THR A 206 -12.10 2.19 -0.53
N VAL A 207 -11.39 1.46 -1.41
CA VAL A 207 -11.38 -0.01 -1.40
C VAL A 207 -10.82 -0.54 -0.07
N THR A 208 -9.72 0.05 0.42
CA THR A 208 -9.10 -0.30 1.71
C THR A 208 -10.09 -0.15 2.87
N SER A 209 -10.69 1.02 3.02
CA SER A 209 -11.63 1.33 4.11
C SER A 209 -12.84 0.41 4.08
N ARG A 210 -13.45 0.23 2.90
CA ARG A 210 -14.63 -0.62 2.73
C ARG A 210 -14.32 -2.10 2.97
N ALA A 211 -13.23 -2.63 2.40
CA ALA A 211 -12.87 -4.05 2.54
C ALA A 211 -12.55 -4.41 3.99
N ILE A 212 -11.84 -3.53 4.71
CA ILE A 212 -11.58 -3.70 6.15
C ILE A 212 -12.90 -3.70 6.92
N TYR A 213 -13.75 -2.70 6.72
CA TYR A 213 -15.04 -2.62 7.41
C TYR A 213 -15.92 -3.84 7.15
N GLU A 214 -16.01 -4.28 5.89
CA GLU A 214 -16.82 -5.47 5.56
C GLU A 214 -16.26 -6.74 6.23
N TYR A 215 -14.93 -6.86 6.31
CA TYR A 215 -14.32 -7.96 7.05
C TYR A 215 -14.61 -7.89 8.56
N GLU A 216 -14.58 -6.69 9.15
CA GLU A 216 -15.00 -6.47 10.53
C GLU A 216 -16.45 -6.91 10.77
N GLN A 217 -17.37 -6.59 9.85
CA GLN A 217 -18.76 -7.07 9.92
C GLN A 217 -18.84 -8.58 9.81
N ALA A 218 -18.12 -9.20 8.88
CA ALA A 218 -18.16 -10.64 8.62
C ALA A 218 -17.74 -11.47 9.85
N ILE A 219 -16.84 -10.95 10.68
CA ILE A 219 -16.37 -11.59 11.93
C ILE A 219 -17.10 -11.08 13.19
N SER A 220 -18.16 -10.29 13.01
CA SER A 220 -18.96 -9.64 14.06
C SER A 220 -18.13 -8.77 15.01
N LEU A 221 -17.04 -8.16 14.53
CA LEU A 221 -16.13 -7.40 15.38
C LEU A 221 -16.79 -6.18 16.04
N PRO A 222 -17.61 -5.36 15.35
CA PRO A 222 -18.24 -4.20 15.98
C PRO A 222 -19.13 -4.57 17.18
N LYS A 223 -19.90 -5.65 17.08
CA LYS A 223 -20.73 -6.18 18.17
C LYS A 223 -19.87 -6.61 19.36
N LYS A 224 -18.81 -7.40 19.11
CA LYS A 224 -17.84 -7.83 20.13
C LYS A 224 -17.21 -6.65 20.87
N ARG A 225 -16.83 -5.58 20.15
CA ARG A 225 -16.22 -4.38 20.73
C ARG A 225 -17.18 -3.56 21.61
N LEU A 226 -18.48 -3.67 21.38
CA LEU A 226 -19.53 -3.01 22.17
C LEU A 226 -20.12 -3.92 23.27
N GLY A 227 -19.63 -5.16 23.41
CA GLY A 227 -20.13 -6.10 24.40
C GLY A 227 -21.45 -6.79 24.03
N GLU A 228 -21.87 -6.70 22.76
CA GLU A 228 -23.03 -7.42 22.25
C GLU A 228 -22.61 -8.86 21.88
N SER A 229 -23.30 -9.84 22.48
CA SER A 229 -23.08 -11.28 22.26
C SER A 229 -23.51 -11.73 20.86
#